data_AF-A0A2C9L2W1-F1
#
_entry.id   AF-A0A2C9L2W1-F1
#
_cell.length_a   1.000
_cell.length_b   1.000
_cell.length_c   1.000
_cell.angle_alpha   90.00
_cell.angle_beta   90.00
_cell.angle_gamma   90.00
#
_symmetry.space_group_name_H-M   'P 1'
#
loop_
_entity.id
_entity.type
_entity.pdbx_description
1 polymer ?
#
loop_
_entity_poly.entity_id
_entity_poly.type
_entity_poly.pdbx_seq_one_letter_code
_entity_poly.pdbx_strand_id
1 'polypeptide(L)'
;MLNKLKKKQLVTRVMGYLEDGTIFDSSEKLNKNPISFKIGDRMVIAGWEKGMTGMCVNEKRRLVIPPELGYGKTGFPPVIPPDATLMFEVTLVDLKKKSFSGLLSDPLEHIYILKLLAAPVVVLYVLYYLYKRYLAEAQEAKDLKRGRRGSKKKQ
;
A
#
# COMPACT_ATOMS: atom_id res chain seq x y z
N MET A 1 15.73 14.82 -11.40
CA MET A 1 15.95 13.93 -10.23
C MET A 1 14.75 13.88 -9.26
N LEU A 2 13.92 14.93 -9.17
CA LEU A 2 12.76 15.05 -8.27
C LEU A 2 11.72 13.91 -8.36
N ASN A 3 11.55 13.29 -9.55
CA ASN A 3 10.54 12.25 -9.76
C ASN A 3 10.92 10.85 -9.23
N LYS A 4 12.19 10.62 -8.87
CA LYS A 4 12.63 9.31 -8.35
C LYS A 4 12.28 9.07 -6.88
N LEU A 5 12.02 10.13 -6.11
CA LEU A 5 11.69 10.04 -4.68
C LEU A 5 10.20 9.80 -4.42
N LYS A 6 9.32 10.24 -5.33
CA LYS A 6 7.85 10.05 -5.22
C LYS A 6 7.38 8.59 -5.22
N LYS A 7 8.27 7.60 -5.44
CA LYS A 7 7.93 6.16 -5.39
C LYS A 7 8.69 5.40 -4.30
N LYS A 8 9.48 6.08 -3.47
CA LYS A 8 10.30 5.46 -2.44
C LYS A 8 9.82 5.89 -1.06
N GLN A 9 9.85 4.97 -0.11
CA GLN A 9 9.66 5.29 1.30
C GLN A 9 11.02 5.74 1.86
N LEU A 10 11.02 6.92 2.49
CA LEU A 10 12.15 7.43 3.24
C LEU A 10 12.14 6.75 4.61
N VAL A 11 13.25 6.13 4.97
CA VAL A 11 13.47 5.54 6.29
C VAL A 11 14.35 6.52 7.06
N THR A 12 13.79 7.19 8.06
CA THR A 12 14.46 8.28 8.77
C THR A 12 14.60 8.00 10.25
N ARG A 13 15.77 8.37 10.79
CA ARG A 13 15.98 8.51 12.22
C ARG A 13 15.73 9.97 12.59
N VAL A 14 15.00 10.19 13.66
CA VAL A 14 14.52 11.52 14.03
C VAL A 14 14.66 11.78 15.53
N MET A 15 14.99 13.02 15.87
CA MET A 15 14.92 13.58 17.21
C MET A 15 14.26 14.96 17.12
N GLY A 16 13.09 15.09 17.74
CA GLY A 16 12.28 16.31 17.82
C GLY A 16 12.31 16.92 19.20
N TYR A 17 12.52 18.23 19.27
CA TYR A 17 12.53 19.02 20.48
C TYR A 17 11.85 20.38 20.27
N LEU A 18 11.28 20.90 21.35
CA LEU A 18 10.71 22.25 21.41
C LEU A 18 11.82 23.29 21.65
N GLU A 19 11.49 24.58 21.52
CA GLU A 19 12.45 25.68 21.71
C GLU A 19 13.05 25.74 23.12
N ASP A 20 12.32 25.26 24.12
CA ASP A 20 12.78 25.12 25.51
C ASP A 20 13.74 23.92 25.73
N GLY A 21 14.00 23.13 24.67
CA GLY A 21 14.83 21.94 24.72
C GLY A 21 14.07 20.66 25.10
N THR A 22 12.77 20.73 25.36
CA THR A 22 11.95 19.56 25.71
C THR A 22 11.89 18.60 24.53
N ILE A 23 12.40 17.39 24.72
CA ILE A 23 12.37 16.33 23.70
C ILE A 23 10.98 15.69 23.72
N PHE A 24 10.26 15.79 22.60
CA PHE A 24 8.93 15.18 22.45
C PHE A 24 8.94 13.94 21.55
N ASP A 25 9.92 13.81 20.66
CA ASP A 25 10.06 12.65 19.79
C ASP A 25 11.52 12.24 19.68
N SER A 26 11.82 10.96 19.86
CA SER A 26 13.19 10.46 19.71
C SER A 26 13.16 9.00 19.32
N SER A 27 13.58 8.74 18.09
CA SER A 27 13.78 7.38 17.59
C SER A 27 14.89 6.62 18.33
N GLU A 28 15.93 7.33 18.83
CA GLU A 28 17.04 6.72 19.59
C GLU A 28 16.69 6.43 21.05
N LYS A 29 16.08 7.39 21.77
CA LYS A 29 15.77 7.20 23.20
C LYS A 29 14.63 6.23 23.46
N LEU A 30 13.75 5.99 22.48
CA LEU A 30 12.54 5.18 22.67
C LEU A 30 12.63 3.77 22.09
N ASN A 31 13.81 3.29 21.65
CA ASN A 31 13.97 2.03 20.89
C ASN A 31 12.94 1.91 19.75
N LYS A 32 12.54 3.04 19.17
CA LYS A 32 11.52 3.07 18.12
C LYS A 32 12.18 2.77 16.79
N ASN A 33 11.55 1.88 16.03
CA ASN A 33 11.93 1.63 14.65
C ASN A 33 12.01 2.94 13.86
N PRO A 34 12.96 3.07 12.91
CA PRO A 34 13.05 4.24 12.04
C PRO A 34 11.69 4.56 11.39
N ILE A 35 11.31 5.83 11.41
CA ILE A 35 10.04 6.28 10.84
C ILE A 35 10.14 6.13 9.32
N SER A 36 9.15 5.45 8.73
CA SER A 36 9.10 5.22 7.29
C SER A 36 7.89 5.92 6.69
N PHE A 37 8.11 6.88 5.79
CA PHE A 37 7.03 7.62 5.14
C PHE A 37 7.36 7.97 3.70
N LYS A 38 6.36 8.37 2.92
CA LYS A 38 6.49 8.76 1.51
C LYS A 38 6.16 10.24 1.34
N ILE A 39 7.02 10.96 0.63
CA ILE A 39 6.80 12.38 0.29
C ILE A 39 5.65 12.48 -0.71
N GLY A 40 4.66 13.30 -0.40
CA GLY A 40 3.50 13.63 -1.24
C GLY A 40 2.23 12.88 -0.88
N ASP A 41 2.27 11.97 0.08
CA ASP A 41 1.09 11.25 0.59
C ASP A 41 0.44 11.96 1.79
N ARG A 42 1.01 13.09 2.24
CA ARG A 42 0.51 13.91 3.37
C ARG A 42 0.31 13.12 4.68
N MET A 43 1.10 12.06 4.87
CA MET A 43 1.07 11.24 6.08
C MET A 43 1.87 11.83 7.25
N VAL A 44 2.67 12.86 6.98
CA VAL A 44 3.49 13.57 7.96
C VAL A 44 3.19 15.07 7.87
N ILE A 45 3.60 15.83 8.89
CA ILE A 45 3.43 17.29 8.91
C ILE A 45 4.07 17.94 7.67
N ALA A 46 3.47 19.02 7.19
CA ALA A 46 3.88 19.66 5.93
C ALA A 46 5.35 20.12 5.95
N GLY A 47 5.87 20.51 7.11
CA GLY A 47 7.27 20.87 7.30
C GLY A 47 8.23 19.72 7.03
N TRP A 48 7.83 18.47 7.32
CA TRP A 48 8.63 17.28 6.99
C TRP A 48 8.66 17.01 5.49
N GLU A 49 7.50 17.08 4.82
CA GLU A 49 7.45 16.88 3.36
C GLU A 49 8.33 17.90 2.62
N LYS A 50 8.29 19.17 3.04
CA LYS A 50 9.13 20.23 2.46
C LYS A 50 10.59 20.05 2.85
N GLY A 51 10.87 19.91 4.14
CA GLY A 51 12.22 19.91 4.70
C GLY A 51 13.09 18.72 4.29
N MET A 52 12.48 17.57 3.98
CA MET A 52 13.20 16.36 3.57
C MET A 52 13.24 16.15 2.06
N THR A 53 12.62 17.04 1.30
CA THR A 53 12.71 16.99 -0.16
C THR A 53 14.17 17.16 -0.59
N GLY A 54 14.63 16.24 -1.44
CA GLY A 54 15.98 16.26 -2.02
C GLY A 54 17.10 15.79 -1.07
N MET A 55 16.79 15.20 0.08
CA MET A 55 17.82 14.60 0.94
C MET A 55 18.48 13.38 0.29
N CYS A 56 19.78 13.23 0.54
CA CYS A 56 20.57 12.06 0.18
C CYS A 56 20.57 11.01 1.31
N VAL A 57 20.75 9.73 0.97
CA VAL A 57 20.92 8.68 1.98
C VAL A 57 22.17 8.97 2.80
N ASN A 58 22.07 8.77 4.11
CA ASN A 58 23.01 9.16 5.18
C ASN A 58 23.16 10.65 5.43
N GLU A 59 22.38 11.51 4.77
CA GLU A 59 22.37 12.94 5.07
C GLU A 59 21.67 13.20 6.40
N LYS A 60 22.28 14.05 7.23
CA LYS A 60 21.67 14.62 8.44
C LYS A 60 21.29 16.07 8.19
N ARG A 61 20.08 16.46 8.59
CA ARG A 61 19.54 17.81 8.41
C ARG A 61 18.84 18.28 9.68
N ARG A 62 18.98 19.57 9.99
CA ARG A 62 18.17 20.26 11.01
C ARG A 62 17.02 20.97 10.34
N LEU A 63 15.80 20.71 10.81
CA LEU A 63 14.58 21.35 10.35
C LEU A 63 14.03 22.22 11.48
N VAL A 64 13.74 23.47 11.17
CA VAL A 64 12.95 24.36 12.02
C VAL A 64 11.60 24.51 11.36
N ILE A 65 10.55 24.06 12.03
CA ILE A 65 9.21 23.95 11.48
C ILE A 65 8.30 24.89 12.26
N PRO A 66 7.87 25.99 11.64
CA PRO A 66 6.94 26.91 12.29
C PRO A 66 5.56 26.23 12.44
N PRO A 67 4.71 26.70 13.36
CA PRO A 67 3.47 26.03 13.73
C PRO A 67 2.53 25.78 12.54
N GLU A 68 2.49 26.66 11.54
CA GLU A 68 1.65 26.53 10.35
C GLU A 68 2.02 25.32 9.47
N LEU A 69 3.25 24.83 9.60
CA LEU A 69 3.76 23.64 8.92
C LEU A 69 3.89 22.43 9.86
N GLY A 70 3.52 22.59 11.13
CA GLY A 70 3.55 21.60 12.19
C GLY A 70 2.14 21.25 12.69
N TYR A 71 1.87 21.52 13.97
CA TYR A 71 0.60 21.21 14.65
C TYR A 71 -0.33 22.42 14.85
N GLY A 72 0.10 23.61 14.43
CA GLY A 72 -0.69 24.84 14.48
C GLY A 72 -1.22 25.21 15.87
N LYS A 73 -2.32 25.96 15.89
CA LYS A 73 -3.00 26.45 17.09
C LYS A 73 -3.53 25.35 18.02
N THR A 74 -3.71 24.14 17.51
CA THR A 74 -4.22 23.02 18.31
C THR A 74 -3.09 22.33 19.07
N GLY A 75 -1.87 22.35 18.54
CA GLY A 75 -0.77 21.56 19.08
C GLY A 75 -1.05 20.05 19.02
N PHE A 76 -0.38 19.29 19.87
CA PHE A 76 -0.63 17.87 20.10
C PHE A 76 -0.59 17.56 21.61
N PRO A 77 -1.67 17.87 22.34
CA PRO A 77 -1.70 17.70 23.79
C PRO A 77 -1.54 16.21 24.19
N PRO A 78 -0.86 15.91 25.32
CA PRO A 78 -0.23 16.86 26.26
C PRO A 78 1.22 17.24 25.89
N VAL A 79 1.71 16.83 24.72
CA VAL A 79 3.15 16.80 24.42
C VAL A 79 3.64 18.05 23.68
N ILE A 80 2.85 18.55 22.73
CA ILE A 80 3.21 19.72 21.91
C ILE A 80 2.19 20.82 22.18
N PRO A 81 2.61 22.00 22.67
CA PRO A 81 1.69 23.08 22.95
C PRO A 81 1.13 23.70 21.65
N PRO A 82 0.00 24.44 21.75
CA PRO A 82 -0.47 25.34 20.70
C PRO A 82 0.63 26.26 20.17
N ASP A 83 0.64 26.50 18.86
CA ASP A 83 1.52 27.44 18.16
C ASP A 83 3.02 27.21 18.40
N ALA A 84 3.39 25.97 18.73
CA ALA A 84 4.78 25.59 18.96
C ALA A 84 5.60 25.52 17.65
N THR A 85 6.77 26.15 17.66
CA THR A 85 7.83 25.88 16.68
C THR A 85 8.55 24.58 17.05
N LEU A 86 8.72 23.70 16.06
CA LEU A 86 9.34 22.40 16.24
C LEU A 86 10.75 22.38 15.65
N MET A 87 11.69 21.83 16.39
CA MET A 87 13.05 21.61 15.91
C MET A 87 13.28 20.11 15.76
N PHE A 88 13.74 19.69 14.58
CA PHE A 88 14.03 18.29 14.29
C PHE A 88 15.44 18.10 13.78
N GLU A 89 16.14 17.12 14.35
CA GLU A 89 17.29 16.49 13.71
C GLU A 89 16.82 15.24 12.99
N VAL A 90 16.92 15.24 11.66
CA VAL A 90 16.56 14.11 10.80
C VAL A 90 17.79 13.55 10.13
N THR A 91 17.92 12.23 10.12
CA THR A 91 18.92 11.50 9.34
C THR A 91 18.20 10.55 8.40
N LEU A 92 18.43 10.68 7.09
CA LEU A 92 17.88 9.74 6.11
C LEU A 92 18.75 8.48 6.11
N VAL A 93 18.22 7.36 6.60
CA VAL A 93 18.96 6.11 6.75
C VAL A 93 18.90 5.27 5.49
N ASP A 94 17.74 5.20 4.84
CA ASP A 94 17.54 4.38 3.65
C ASP A 94 16.36 4.86 2.78
N LEU A 95 16.32 4.41 1.53
CA LEU A 95 15.22 4.61 0.59
C LEU A 95 14.67 3.26 0.14
N LYS A 96 13.61 2.77 0.81
CA LYS A 96 12.94 1.52 0.45
C LYS A 96 12.10 1.72 -0.82
N LYS A 97 12.34 0.88 -1.83
CA LYS A 97 11.39 0.73 -2.95
C LYS A 97 10.20 -0.09 -2.44
N LYS A 98 8.97 0.19 -2.93
CA LYS A 98 7.87 -0.77 -2.77
C LYS A 98 8.31 -2.09 -3.41
N SER A 99 8.68 -3.05 -2.58
CA SER A 99 8.83 -4.45 -2.99
C SER A 99 7.45 -4.95 -3.37
N PHE A 100 7.35 -5.83 -4.38
CA PHE A 100 6.09 -6.45 -4.80
C PHE A 100 5.33 -7.10 -3.61
N SER A 101 6.06 -7.55 -2.58
CA SER A 101 5.48 -8.03 -1.31
C SER A 101 4.65 -6.98 -0.55
N GLY A 102 5.01 -5.69 -0.64
CA GLY A 102 4.23 -4.58 -0.09
C GLY A 102 2.92 -4.30 -0.85
N LEU A 103 2.86 -4.70 -2.12
CA LEU A 103 1.65 -4.60 -2.95
C LEU A 103 0.55 -5.57 -2.49
N LEU A 104 0.94 -6.65 -1.82
CA LEU A 104 0.06 -7.69 -1.30
C LEU A 104 -0.31 -7.45 0.18
N SER A 105 0.12 -6.35 0.81
CA SER A 105 -0.15 -6.07 2.23
C SER A 105 -1.10 -4.88 2.48
N ASP A 106 -1.39 -4.07 1.45
CA ASP A 106 -2.36 -2.97 1.53
C ASP A 106 -3.81 -3.54 1.53
N PRO A 107 -4.60 -3.44 2.63
CA PRO A 107 -5.91 -4.10 2.73
C PRO A 107 -6.94 -3.64 1.68
N LEU A 108 -6.77 -2.45 1.12
CA LEU A 108 -7.65 -1.88 0.10
C LEU A 108 -7.40 -2.50 -1.30
N GLU A 109 -6.20 -3.00 -1.57
CA GLU A 109 -5.88 -3.73 -2.81
C GLU A 109 -6.38 -5.19 -2.79
N HIS A 110 -6.57 -5.76 -1.59
CA HIS A 110 -7.10 -7.13 -1.44
C HIS A 110 -8.50 -7.26 -2.02
N ILE A 111 -9.34 -6.22 -1.85
CA ILE A 111 -10.69 -6.17 -2.43
C ILE A 111 -10.63 -6.27 -3.96
N TYR A 112 -9.64 -5.63 -4.59
CA TYR A 112 -9.48 -5.65 -6.04
C TYR A 112 -8.92 -6.98 -6.55
N ILE A 113 -7.96 -7.59 -5.85
CA ILE A 113 -7.41 -8.91 -6.20
C ILE A 113 -8.49 -10.00 -6.07
N LEU A 114 -9.31 -9.97 -5.03
CA LEU A 114 -10.45 -10.87 -4.85
C LEU A 114 -11.49 -10.71 -5.96
N LYS A 115 -11.78 -9.47 -6.41
CA LYS A 115 -12.66 -9.20 -7.55
C LYS A 115 -12.07 -9.67 -8.89
N LEU A 116 -10.75 -9.52 -9.09
CA LEU A 116 -10.07 -9.90 -10.33
C LEU A 116 -10.01 -11.43 -10.52
N LEU A 117 -9.89 -12.20 -9.44
CA LEU A 117 -9.88 -13.67 -9.49
C LEU A 117 -11.28 -14.28 -9.60
N ALA A 118 -12.32 -13.60 -9.12
CA ALA A 118 -13.70 -14.07 -9.23
C ALA A 118 -14.17 -14.19 -10.70
N ALA A 119 -13.82 -13.24 -11.56
CA ALA A 119 -14.22 -13.25 -12.98
C ALA A 119 -13.69 -14.47 -13.77
N PRO A 120 -12.40 -14.83 -13.77
CA PRO A 120 -11.90 -16.00 -14.48
C PRO A 120 -12.43 -17.31 -13.88
N VAL A 121 -12.65 -17.41 -12.57
CA VAL A 121 -13.25 -18.60 -11.95
C VAL A 121 -14.70 -18.77 -12.38
N VAL A 122 -15.49 -17.69 -12.43
CA VAL A 122 -16.88 -17.74 -12.92
C VAL A 122 -16.92 -18.09 -14.40
N VAL A 123 -16.06 -17.51 -15.23
CA VAL A 123 -15.96 -17.84 -16.67
C VAL A 123 -15.58 -19.31 -16.85
N LEU A 124 -14.58 -19.82 -16.13
CA LEU A 124 -14.19 -21.22 -16.18
C LEU A 124 -15.30 -22.15 -15.69
N TYR A 125 -16.03 -21.76 -14.64
CA TYR A 125 -17.17 -22.54 -14.13
C TYR A 125 -18.31 -22.59 -15.15
N VAL A 126 -18.64 -21.47 -15.80
CA VAL A 126 -19.66 -21.41 -16.86
C VAL A 126 -19.22 -22.25 -18.06
N LEU A 127 -17.98 -22.12 -18.52
CA LEU A 127 -17.45 -22.94 -19.62
C LEU A 127 -17.47 -24.43 -19.28
N TYR A 128 -17.09 -24.79 -18.06
CA TYR A 128 -17.18 -26.16 -17.57
C TYR A 128 -18.63 -26.67 -17.56
N TYR A 129 -19.59 -25.86 -17.11
CA TYR A 129 -21.01 -26.21 -17.12
C TYR A 129 -21.56 -26.38 -18.54
N LEU A 130 -21.20 -25.48 -19.45
CA LEU A 130 -21.58 -25.56 -20.86
C LEU A 130 -20.96 -26.79 -21.53
N TYR A 131 -19.69 -27.10 -21.24
CA TYR A 131 -19.02 -28.30 -21.73
C TYR A 131 -19.70 -29.58 -21.23
N LYS A 132 -20.06 -29.63 -19.94
CA LYS A 132 -20.77 -30.78 -19.36
C LYS A 132 -22.16 -30.96 -19.99
N ARG A 133 -22.87 -29.85 -20.25
CA ARG A 133 -24.17 -29.87 -20.93
C ARG A 133 -24.04 -30.37 -22.38
N TYR A 134 -23.05 -29.87 -23.12
CA TYR A 134 -22.76 -30.33 -24.48
C TYR A 134 -22.47 -31.83 -24.52
N LEU A 135 -21.71 -32.36 -23.56
CA LEU A 135 -21.44 -33.80 -23.48
C LEU A 135 -22.70 -34.64 -23.25
N ALA A 136 -23.64 -34.17 -22.42
CA ALA A 136 -24.91 -34.86 -22.18
C ALA A 136 -25.76 -34.94 -23.46
N GLU A 137 -25.90 -33.81 -24.16
CA GLU A 137 -26.64 -33.73 -25.43
C GLU A 137 -25.97 -34.57 -26.55
N ALA A 138 -24.64 -34.58 -26.61
CA ALA A 138 -23.88 -35.39 -27.56
C ALA A 138 -24.03 -36.90 -27.30
N GLN A 139 -24.21 -37.31 -26.04
CA GLN A 139 -24.43 -38.70 -25.67
C GLN A 139 -25.87 -39.13 -26.01
N GLU A 140 -26.87 -38.30 -25.70
CA GLU A 140 -28.26 -38.56 -26.05
C GLU A 140 -28.45 -38.67 -27.57
N ALA A 141 -27.81 -37.80 -28.35
CA ALA A 141 -27.83 -37.87 -29.81
C ALA A 141 -27.17 -39.15 -30.36
N LYS A 142 -26.15 -39.70 -29.68
CA LYS A 142 -25.52 -40.98 -30.04
C LYS A 142 -26.41 -42.17 -29.68
N ASP A 143 -27.07 -42.12 -28.52
CA ASP A 143 -27.94 -43.19 -28.05
C ASP A 143 -29.23 -43.26 -28.89
N LEU A 144 -29.80 -42.11 -29.30
CA LEU A 144 -30.91 -42.04 -30.25
C LEU A 144 -30.53 -42.60 -31.63
N LYS A 145 -29.32 -42.33 -32.12
CA LYS A 145 -28.80 -42.90 -33.39
C LYS A 145 -28.54 -44.41 -33.28
N ARG A 146 -28.08 -44.91 -32.13
CA ARG A 146 -27.92 -46.36 -31.86
C ARG A 146 -29.27 -47.08 -31.78
N GLY A 147 -30.26 -46.52 -31.11
CA GLY A 147 -31.63 -47.06 -31.07
C GLY A 147 -32.29 -47.15 -32.44
N ARG A 148 -32.15 -46.10 -33.28
CA ARG A 148 -32.68 -46.10 -34.66
C ARG A 148 -31.98 -47.12 -35.59
N ARG A 149 -30.69 -47.39 -35.41
CA ARG A 149 -29.96 -48.42 -36.16
C ARG A 149 -30.32 -49.86 -35.73
N GLY A 150 -30.68 -50.07 -34.47
CA GLY A 150 -31.17 -51.36 -33.97
C GLY A 150 -32.57 -51.73 -34.50
N SER A 151 -33.45 -50.74 -34.67
CA SER A 151 -34.82 -50.95 -35.16
C SER A 151 -34.88 -51.22 -36.68
N LYS A 152 -33.99 -50.61 -37.50
CA LYS A 152 -33.89 -50.89 -38.95
C LYS A 152 -33.27 -52.25 -39.33
N LYS A 153 -32.72 -53.00 -38.38
CA LYS A 153 -32.12 -54.34 -38.62
C LYS A 153 -33.08 -55.50 -38.35
N LYS A 154 -34.31 -55.22 -37.92
CA LYS A 154 -35.29 -56.21 -37.46
C LYS A 154 -36.52 -56.33 -38.38
N GLN A 155 -36.45 -55.78 -39.58
CA GLN A 155 -37.46 -55.93 -40.63
C GLN A 155 -36.78 -56.40 -41.91
#